data_AF-A0A653HFM0-F1
#
_entry.id   AF-A0A653HFM0-F1
#
_cell.length_a   1.000
_cell.length_b   1.000
_cell.length_c   1.000
_cell.angle_alpha   90.00
_cell.angle_beta   90.00
_cell.angle_gamma   90.00
#
_symmetry.space_group_name_H-M   'P 1'
#
loop_
_entity.id
_entity.type
_entity.pdbx_description
1 polymer ?
#
loop_
_entity_poly.entity_id
_entity_poly.type
_entity_poly.pdbx_seq_one_letter_code
_entity_poly.pdbx_strand_id
1 'polypeptide(L)'
;MSLLKRVPLPSHFTVNRNIRRFNMAENDRKIFFSFNLFSIFLFALPAYYLFIANYKICEENEIVYNKLNNTGLKVTKHMFTK
;
A
#
# COMPACT_ATOMS: atom_id res chain seq x y z
N MET A 1 22.24 -51.23 8.49
CA MET A 1 21.87 -50.78 7.14
C MET A 1 20.46 -50.21 7.20
N SER A 2 20.32 -48.89 7.35
CA SER A 2 19.02 -48.24 7.59
C SER A 2 18.16 -48.27 6.33
N LEU A 3 17.06 -49.03 6.36
CA LEU A 3 16.00 -48.97 5.36
C LEU A 3 15.22 -47.66 5.52
N LEU A 4 15.81 -46.53 5.11
CA LEU A 4 15.07 -45.29 4.91
C LEU A 4 14.20 -45.44 3.65
N LYS A 5 13.02 -46.04 3.83
CA LYS A 5 12.00 -46.15 2.79
C LYS A 5 11.47 -44.73 2.51
N ARG A 6 11.97 -44.10 1.44
CA ARG A 6 11.49 -42.80 0.97
C ARG A 6 10.05 -42.98 0.46
N VAL A 7 9.06 -42.61 1.27
CA VAL A 7 7.66 -42.56 0.85
C VAL A 7 7.48 -41.31 0.00
N PRO A 8 7.17 -41.42 -1.31
CA PRO A 8 6.92 -40.25 -2.13
C PRO A 8 5.63 -39.58 -1.63
N LEU A 9 5.76 -38.39 -1.07
CA LEU A 9 4.60 -37.55 -0.76
C LEU A 9 3.88 -37.28 -2.09
N PRO A 10 2.58 -37.61 -2.20
CA PRO A 10 1.84 -37.35 -3.43
C PRO A 10 1.91 -35.86 -3.75
N SER A 11 2.16 -35.51 -5.00
CA SER A 11 2.24 -34.11 -5.46
C SER A 11 1.02 -33.29 -5.06
N HIS A 12 -0.15 -33.90 -4.93
CA HIS A 12 -1.34 -33.24 -4.40
C HIS A 12 -1.16 -32.69 -2.97
N PHE A 13 -0.34 -33.30 -2.12
CA PHE A 13 -0.05 -32.80 -0.77
C PHE A 13 0.93 -31.64 -0.71
N THR A 14 1.70 -31.39 -1.77
CA THR A 14 2.58 -30.21 -1.86
C THR A 14 1.81 -28.94 -2.24
N VAL A 15 0.58 -29.08 -2.74
CA VAL A 15 -0.28 -27.95 -3.11
C VAL A 15 -1.07 -27.46 -1.90
N ASN A 16 -1.24 -26.14 -1.75
CA ASN A 16 -2.03 -25.55 -0.67
C ASN A 16 -3.46 -26.16 -0.61
N ARG A 17 -3.96 -26.45 0.60
CA ARG A 17 -5.30 -26.99 0.85
C ARG A 17 -6.40 -26.16 0.17
N ASN A 18 -6.22 -24.84 0.13
CA ASN A 18 -7.18 -23.90 -0.45
C ASN A 18 -7.26 -23.98 -1.98
N ILE A 19 -6.22 -24.52 -2.63
CA ILE A 19 -6.21 -24.79 -4.08
C ILE A 19 -6.86 -26.14 -4.38
N ARG A 20 -6.67 -27.12 -3.49
CA ARG A 20 -7.22 -28.48 -3.64
C ARG A 20 -8.73 -28.55 -3.44
N ARG A 21 -9.29 -27.73 -2.55
CA ARG A 21 -10.72 -27.69 -2.26
C ARG A 21 -11.19 -26.25 -2.32
N PHE A 22 -12.00 -25.95 -3.32
CA PHE A 22 -12.61 -24.65 -3.46
C PHE A 22 -13.64 -24.45 -2.33
N ASN A 23 -13.34 -23.53 -1.43
CA ASN A 23 -14.25 -23.14 -0.36
C ASN A 23 -14.93 -21.83 -0.77
N MET A 24 -16.21 -21.93 -1.18
CA MET A 24 -16.98 -20.77 -1.64
C MET A 24 -17.07 -19.68 -0.57
N ALA A 25 -17.29 -20.06 0.68
CA ALA A 25 -17.38 -19.08 1.79
C ALA A 25 -16.07 -18.33 2.04
N GLU A 26 -14.92 -18.97 1.81
CA GLU A 26 -13.62 -18.33 1.96
C GLU A 26 -13.26 -17.48 0.73
N ASN A 27 -13.73 -17.88 -0.45
CA ASN A 27 -13.60 -17.10 -1.67
C ASN A 27 -14.39 -15.79 -1.58
N ASP A 28 -15.63 -15.83 -1.11
CA ASP A 28 -16.47 -14.63 -0.96
C ASP A 28 -15.86 -13.63 0.03
N ARG A 29 -15.30 -14.11 1.14
CA ARG A 29 -14.56 -13.26 2.10
C ARG A 29 -13.34 -12.60 1.46
N LYS A 30 -12.60 -13.32 0.61
CA LYS A 30 -11.46 -12.77 -0.12
C LYS A 30 -11.89 -11.69 -1.10
N ILE A 31 -12.96 -11.94 -1.85
CA ILE A 31 -13.50 -10.97 -2.80
C ILE A 31 -13.94 -9.70 -2.07
N PHE A 32 -14.69 -9.85 -0.97
CA PHE A 32 -15.13 -8.72 -0.15
C PHE A 32 -13.95 -7.90 0.40
N PHE A 33 -12.94 -8.56 0.96
CA PHE A 33 -11.74 -7.91 1.45
C PHE A 33 -10.98 -7.17 0.33
N SER A 34 -10.78 -7.82 -0.81
CA SER A 34 -10.10 -7.22 -1.96
C SER A 34 -10.84 -6.00 -2.50
N PHE A 35 -12.17 -6.05 -2.59
CA PHE A 35 -12.98 -4.92 -3.04
C PHE A 35 -12.93 -3.74 -2.07
N ASN A 36 -12.91 -4.02 -0.76
CA ASN A 36 -12.75 -2.97 0.24
C ASN A 36 -11.36 -2.30 0.13
N LEU A 37 -10.30 -3.11 -0.01
CA LEU A 37 -8.94 -2.61 -0.16
C LEU A 37 -8.78 -1.79 -1.46
N PHE A 38 -9.41 -2.23 -2.55
CA PHE A 38 -9.50 -1.47 -3.79
C PHE A 38 -10.24 -0.14 -3.60
N SER A 39 -11.33 -0.15 -2.85
CA SER A 39 -12.10 1.07 -2.57
C SER A 39 -11.26 2.08 -1.79
N ILE A 40 -10.56 1.64 -0.74
CA ILE A 40 -9.64 2.48 0.04
C ILE A 40 -8.56 3.08 -0.87
N PHE A 41 -7.97 2.26 -1.76
CA PHE A 41 -6.99 2.73 -2.73
C PHE A 41 -7.57 3.82 -3.64
N LEU A 42 -8.77 3.61 -4.19
CA LEU A 42 -9.43 4.58 -5.07
C LEU A 42 -9.71 5.91 -4.36
N PHE A 43 -10.16 5.87 -3.10
CA PHE A 43 -10.38 7.05 -2.28
C PHE A 43 -9.09 7.73 -1.82
N ALA A 44 -7.97 7.01 -1.76
CA ALA A 44 -6.67 7.59 -1.45
C ALA A 44 -6.04 8.34 -2.63
N LEU A 45 -6.47 8.06 -3.87
CA LEU A 45 -5.89 8.67 -5.08
C LEU A 45 -5.96 10.21 -5.09
N PRO A 46 -7.09 10.88 -4.77
CA PRO A 46 -7.13 12.34 -4.71
C PRO A 46 -6.20 12.92 -3.65
N ALA A 47 -6.11 12.29 -2.47
CA ALA A 47 -5.21 12.72 -1.40
C ALA A 47 -3.74 12.57 -1.81
N TYR A 48 -3.39 11.44 -2.43
CA TYR A 48 -2.05 11.21 -2.97
C TYR A 48 -1.71 12.19 -4.10
N TYR A 49 -2.68 12.50 -4.96
CA TYR A 49 -2.51 13.49 -6.00
C TYR A 49 -2.26 14.89 -5.43
N LEU A 50 -3.02 15.33 -4.43
CA LEU A 50 -2.76 16.61 -3.74
C LEU A 50 -1.40 16.64 -3.03
N PHE A 51 -0.92 15.50 -2.55
CA PHE A 51 0.41 15.41 -1.92
C PHE A 51 1.55 15.59 -2.93
N ILE A 52 1.40 15.05 -4.15
CA ILE A 52 2.41 15.18 -5.22
C ILE A 52 2.27 16.51 -5.96
N ALA A 53 1.05 16.90 -6.26
CA ALA A 53 0.75 18.12 -6.98
C ALA A 53 1.15 19.29 -6.08
N ASN A 54 2.30 19.87 -6.40
CA ASN A 54 2.84 21.05 -5.74
C ASN A 54 2.02 22.26 -6.21
N TYR A 55 0.76 22.31 -5.79
CA TYR A 55 -0.11 23.43 -6.07
C TYR A 55 0.55 24.67 -5.48
N LYS A 56 0.84 25.66 -6.34
CA LYS A 56 1.02 27.05 -5.90
C LYS A 56 -0.35 27.52 -5.42
N ILE A 57 -0.73 27.11 -4.20
CA ILE A 57 -2.10 27.25 -3.67
C ILE A 57 -2.52 28.73 -3.64
N CYS A 58 -1.58 29.65 -3.42
CA CYS A 58 -1.80 31.11 -3.48
C CYS A 58 -0.50 31.83 -3.89
N GLU A 59 -0.59 32.97 -4.58
CA GLU A 59 0.54 33.89 -4.81
C GLU A 59 1.18 34.33 -3.46
N GLU A 60 0.36 34.44 -2.42
CA GLU A 60 0.81 34.76 -1.05
C GLU A 60 1.83 33.74 -0.52
N ASN A 61 1.69 32.45 -0.86
CA ASN A 61 2.65 31.43 -0.42
C ASN A 61 4.03 31.61 -1.07
N GLU A 62 4.09 32.12 -2.30
CA GLU A 62 5.34 32.42 -2.99
C GLU A 62 6.03 33.65 -2.37
N ILE A 63 5.25 34.66 -1.98
CA ILE A 63 5.74 35.84 -1.25
C ILE A 63 6.27 35.42 0.14
N VAL A 64 5.55 34.57 0.87
CA VAL A 64 5.97 34.06 2.17
C VAL A 64 7.23 33.20 2.04
N TYR A 65 7.28 32.29 1.06
CA TYR A 65 8.46 31.47 0.81
C TYR A 65 9.70 32.33 0.49
N ASN A 66 9.55 33.33 -0.38
CA ASN A 66 10.63 34.24 -0.74
C ASN A 66 11.09 35.11 0.44
N LYS A 67 10.16 35.62 1.25
CA LYS A 67 10.50 36.38 2.47
C LYS A 67 11.23 35.50 3.49
N LEU A 68 10.75 34.27 3.72
CA LEU A 68 11.39 33.34 4.66
C LEU A 68 12.79 32.89 4.17
N ASN A 69 12.94 32.61 2.88
CA ASN A 69 14.23 32.22 2.30
C ASN A 69 15.28 33.36 2.40
N ASN A 70 14.85 34.61 2.25
CA ASN A 70 15.72 35.80 2.40
C ASN A 70 16.09 36.11 3.86
N THR A 71 15.32 35.62 4.85
CA THR A 71 15.64 35.81 6.28
C THR A 71 16.70 34.84 6.81
N GLY A 72 17.27 33.96 5.97
CA GLY A 72 18.26 32.96 6.40
C GLY A 72 17.69 31.87 7.31
N LEU A 73 16.38 31.90 7.58
CA LEU A 73 15.66 30.86 8.30
C LEU A 73 15.49 29.66 7.35
N LYS A 74 16.21 28.57 7.63
CA LYS A 74 15.94 27.28 6.98
C LYS A 74 14.51 26.87 7.32
N VAL A 75 13.59 27.07 6.37
CA VAL A 75 12.26 26.47 6.43
C VAL A 75 12.46 24.97 6.31
N THR A 76 12.64 24.29 7.43
CA THR A 76 12.51 22.85 7.50
C THR A 76 11.11 22.51 7.02
N LYS A 77 11.01 21.62 6.02
CA LYS A 77 9.77 21.03 5.48
C LYS A 77 9.04 20.17 6.55
N HIS A 78 8.86 20.69 7.76
CA HIS A 78 8.45 19.91 8.92
C HIS A 78 6.93 19.91 9.13
N MET A 79 6.14 20.62 8.31
CA MET A 79 4.67 20.52 8.43
C MET A 79 4.09 19.24 7.82
N PHE A 80 4.86 18.43 7.07
CA PHE A 80 4.38 17.18 6.47
C PHE A 80 5.40 16.04 6.52
N THR A 81 6.09 15.86 7.64
CA THR A 81 6.91 14.66 7.89
C THR A 81 6.47 13.93 9.14
N LYS A 82 5.50 13.02 8.97
CA LYS A 82 5.56 11.65 9.49
C LYS A 82 4.52 10.76 8.82
#